data_AF-A0AAV2K5V1-F1
#
_entry.id   AF-A0AAV2K5V1-F1
#
_cell.length_a   1.000
_cell.length_b   1.000
_cell.length_c   1.000
_cell.angle_alpha   90.00
_cell.angle_beta   90.00
_cell.angle_gamma   90.00
#
_symmetry.space_group_name_H-M   'P 1'
#
loop_
_entity.id
_entity.type
_entity.pdbx_description
1 polymer ?
#
loop_
_entity_poly.entity_id
_entity_poly.type
_entity_poly.pdbx_seq_one_letter_code
_entity_poly.pdbx_strand_id
1 'polypeptide(L)'
;MFIQNKRVFFDHDYATDVQQRRKEYAPIKKLLKENQIRFQTPLTRIRIHFDTGSVTCNDPHAAATELEKRGFSVGPIRAKKPANHNADTLSKLLPWRTVGLRRAVLDYQESIRERLHGFQRSEQDNEDV
;
A
#
# COMPACT_ATOMS: atom_id res chain seq x y z
N MET A 1 5.17 -0.47 -25.91
CA MET A 1 5.97 -1.29 -26.85
C MET A 1 5.04 -2.22 -27.60
N PHE A 2 5.34 -2.60 -28.84
CA PHE A 2 4.58 -3.64 -29.55
C PHE A 2 5.46 -4.88 -29.70
N ILE A 3 4.98 -6.02 -29.23
CA ILE A 3 5.61 -7.34 -29.44
C ILE A 3 4.56 -8.16 -30.18
N GLN A 4 4.90 -8.66 -31.38
CA GLN A 4 3.97 -9.45 -32.21
C GLN A 4 2.62 -8.74 -32.41
N ASN A 5 2.63 -7.46 -32.79
CA ASN A 5 1.45 -6.60 -32.95
C ASN A 5 0.56 -6.42 -31.69
N LYS A 6 0.97 -6.92 -30.52
CA LYS A 6 0.27 -6.71 -29.25
C LYS A 6 0.90 -5.57 -28.48
N ARG A 7 0.08 -4.67 -27.95
CA ARG A 7 0.53 -3.55 -27.12
C ARG A 7 0.93 -4.09 -25.74
N VAL A 8 2.19 -3.94 -25.39
CA VAL A 8 2.77 -4.30 -24.09
C VAL A 8 2.99 -3.03 -23.27
N PHE A 9 2.53 -3.09 -22.02
CA PHE A 9 2.72 -2.06 -21.00
C PHE A 9 3.67 -2.59 -19.93
N PHE A 10 4.63 -1.76 -19.55
CA PHE A 10 5.46 -2.01 -18.39
C PHE A 10 4.95 -1.11 -17.28
N ASP A 11 4.45 -1.72 -16.22
CA ASP A 11 4.12 -1.00 -15.00
C ASP A 11 5.22 -1.21 -13.98
N HIS A 12 5.26 -0.31 -13.00
CA HIS A 12 6.19 -0.39 -11.89
C HIS A 12 5.54 -1.19 -10.76
N ASP A 13 6.29 -2.14 -10.20
CA ASP A 13 5.87 -2.88 -9.01
C ASP A 13 6.09 -2.02 -7.75
N TYR A 14 5.30 -0.95 -7.65
CA TYR A 14 5.38 -0.03 -6.53
C TYR A 14 4.74 -0.63 -5.28
N ALA A 15 5.39 -0.42 -4.14
CA ALA A 15 4.82 -0.69 -2.83
C ALA A 15 3.46 0.02 -2.63
N THR A 16 2.62 -0.55 -1.77
CA THR A 16 1.23 -0.11 -1.57
C THR A 16 1.14 1.35 -1.11
N ASP A 17 2.08 1.79 -0.27
CA ASP A 17 2.19 3.17 0.20
C ASP A 17 2.51 4.15 -0.94
N VAL A 18 3.41 3.76 -1.86
CA VAL A 18 3.73 4.55 -3.06
C VAL A 18 2.52 4.64 -3.98
N GLN A 19 1.81 3.53 -4.22
CA GLN A 19 0.59 3.54 -5.02
C GLN A 19 -0.49 4.44 -4.40
N GLN A 20 -0.66 4.41 -3.08
CA GLN A 20 -1.60 5.26 -2.38
C GLN A 20 -1.25 6.75 -2.56
N ARG A 21 0.02 7.13 -2.36
CA ARG A 21 0.49 8.51 -2.61
C ARG A 21 0.26 8.95 -4.06
N ARG A 22 0.45 8.06 -5.04
CA ARG A 22 0.19 8.36 -6.46
C ARG A 22 -1.29 8.60 -6.77
N LYS A 23 -2.20 7.98 -6.01
CA LYS A 23 -3.66 8.17 -6.11
C LYS A 23 -4.11 9.50 -5.50
N GLU A 24 -3.38 10.04 -4.52
CA GLU A 24 -3.70 11.33 -3.91
C GLU A 24 -3.67 12.49 -4.94
N TYR A 25 -2.83 12.38 -5.96
CA TYR A 25 -2.79 13.32 -7.08
C TYR A 25 -3.94 13.16 -8.09
N ALA A 26 -4.90 12.23 -7.91
CA ALA A 26 -5.95 11.98 -8.90
C ALA A 26 -6.79 13.23 -9.27
N PRO A 27 -7.23 14.08 -8.33
CA PRO A 27 -7.95 15.32 -8.65
C PRO A 27 -7.10 16.27 -9.50
N ILE A 28 -5.82 16.41 -9.14
CA ILE A 28 -4.84 17.26 -9.83
C ILE A 28 -4.60 16.75 -11.24
N LYS A 29 -4.40 15.44 -11.41
CA LYS A 29 -4.22 14.81 -12.73
C LYS A 29 -5.44 14.99 -13.63
N LYS A 30 -6.66 14.95 -13.07
CA LYS A 30 -7.89 15.18 -13.82
C LYS A 30 -7.90 16.62 -14.37
N LEU A 31 -7.67 17.60 -13.50
CA LEU A 31 -7.59 19.01 -13.89
C LEU A 31 -6.51 19.25 -14.95
N LEU A 32 -5.32 18.69 -14.78
CA LEU A 32 -4.22 18.84 -15.74
C LEU A 32 -4.57 18.24 -17.11
N LYS A 33 -5.26 17.09 -17.15
CA LYS A 33 -5.75 16.50 -18.41
C LYS A 33 -6.80 17.37 -19.10
N GLU A 34 -7.76 17.91 -18.34
CA GLU A 34 -8.81 18.79 -18.86
C GLU A 34 -8.23 20.05 -19.49
N ASN A 35 -7.18 20.61 -18.87
CA ASN A 35 -6.47 21.79 -19.37
C ASN A 35 -5.35 21.46 -20.37
N GLN A 36 -5.23 20.21 -20.82
CA GLN A 36 -4.19 19.72 -21.75
C GLN A 36 -2.75 20.01 -21.29
N ILE A 37 -2.51 20.11 -19.99
CA ILE A 37 -1.19 20.36 -19.41
C ILE A 37 -0.46 19.04 -19.28
N ARG A 38 0.78 18.99 -19.80
CA ARG A 38 1.62 17.79 -19.71
C ARG A 38 2.13 17.59 -18.29
N PHE A 39 2.05 16.37 -17.79
CA PHE A 39 2.58 16.02 -16.48
C PHE A 39 3.17 14.61 -16.45
N GLN A 40 3.98 14.36 -15.43
CA GLN A 40 4.55 13.06 -15.10
C GLN A 40 4.41 12.79 -13.61
N THR A 41 4.35 11.52 -13.21
CA THR A 41 4.30 11.14 -11.79
C THR A 41 5.43 10.17 -11.47
N PRO A 42 6.68 10.67 -11.37
CA PRO A 42 7.82 9.87 -10.96
C PRO A 42 7.70 9.51 -9.48
N LEU A 43 7.68 8.21 -9.18
CA LEU A 43 7.53 7.68 -7.82
C LEU A 43 6.32 8.32 -7.09
N THR A 44 6.54 9.07 -6.01
CA THR A 44 5.51 9.74 -5.20
C THR A 44 5.35 11.23 -5.50
N ARG A 45 6.06 11.77 -6.49
CA ARG A 45 6.06 13.20 -6.83
C ARG A 45 5.27 13.43 -8.12
N ILE A 46 4.83 14.67 -8.34
CA ILE A 46 4.26 15.09 -9.62
C ILE A 46 5.13 16.17 -10.25
N ARG A 47 5.45 16.00 -11.53
CA ARG A 47 6.11 17.01 -12.35
C ARG A 47 5.13 17.56 -13.36
N ILE A 48 4.86 18.87 -13.28
CA ILE A 48 3.92 19.58 -14.15
C ILE A 48 4.74 20.44 -15.11
N HIS A 49 4.45 20.35 -16.40
CA HIS A 49 5.16 21.10 -17.43
C HIS A 49 4.28 22.27 -17.88
N PHE A 50 4.62 23.46 -17.39
CA PHE A 50 4.01 24.71 -17.84
C PHE A 50 4.83 25.32 -18.98
N ASP A 51 4.29 26.39 -19.56
CA ASP A 51 4.95 27.27 -20.52
C ASP A 51 6.21 27.94 -19.94
N THR A 52 6.15 28.37 -18.68
CA THR A 52 7.27 29.01 -17.95
C THR A 52 8.37 28.02 -17.54
N GLY A 53 8.11 26.72 -17.66
CA GLY A 53 9.02 25.66 -17.21
C GLY A 53 8.30 24.56 -16.42
N SER A 54 9.08 23.58 -15.96
CA SER A 54 8.54 22.45 -15.20
C SER A 54 8.68 22.64 -13.70
N VAL A 55 7.59 22.44 -12.95
CA VAL A 55 7.57 22.45 -11.49
C VAL A 55 7.40 21.02 -10.99
N THR A 56 8.22 20.61 -10.02
CA THR A 56 8.09 19.30 -9.37
C THR A 56 7.60 19.50 -7.94
N CYS A 57 6.44 18.93 -7.63
CA CYS A 57 5.83 18.98 -6.31
C CYS A 57 5.95 17.62 -5.62
N ASN A 58 6.32 17.66 -4.34
CA ASN A 58 6.44 16.47 -3.51
C ASN A 58 5.11 16.07 -2.85
N ASP A 59 4.19 17.03 -2.74
CA ASP A 59 2.92 16.89 -2.05
C ASP A 59 1.73 17.37 -2.91
N PRO A 60 0.55 16.73 -2.82
CA PRO A 60 -0.65 17.18 -3.52
C PRO A 60 -1.10 18.60 -3.17
N HIS A 61 -0.99 19.02 -1.91
CA HIS A 61 -1.39 20.38 -1.52
C HIS A 61 -0.45 21.41 -2.13
N ALA A 62 0.86 21.15 -2.13
CA ALA A 62 1.82 22.02 -2.80
C ALA A 62 1.53 22.15 -4.31
N ALA A 63 1.16 21.05 -4.96
CA ALA A 63 0.74 21.09 -6.36
C ALA A 63 -0.56 21.89 -6.58
N ALA A 64 -1.52 21.82 -5.66
CA ALA A 64 -2.73 22.61 -5.75
C ALA A 64 -2.48 24.11 -5.55
N THR A 65 -1.65 24.49 -4.58
CA THR A 65 -1.25 25.89 -4.40
C THR A 65 -0.54 26.45 -5.64
N GLU A 66 0.34 25.66 -6.28
CA GLU A 66 0.97 26.08 -7.54
C GLU A 66 -0.02 26.23 -8.70
N LEU A 67 -1.06 25.42 -8.73
CA LEU A 67 -2.14 25.53 -9.71
C LEU A 67 -3.04 26.75 -9.44
N GLU A 68 -3.37 27.00 -8.18
CA GLU A 68 -4.16 28.17 -7.75
C GLU A 68 -3.44 29.48 -8.05
N LYS A 69 -2.12 29.55 -7.79
CA LYS A 69 -1.28 30.72 -8.16
C LYS A 69 -1.33 31.03 -9.65
N ARG A 70 -1.58 30.01 -10.49
CA ARG A 70 -1.67 30.13 -11.95
C ARG A 70 -3.12 30.23 -12.45
N GLY A 71 -4.09 30.37 -11.54
CA GLY A 71 -5.50 30.60 -11.85
C GLY A 71 -6.35 29.34 -12.05
N PHE A 72 -5.83 28.15 -11.73
CA PHE A 72 -6.61 26.91 -11.81
C PHE A 72 -7.26 26.57 -10.47
N SER A 73 -8.57 26.31 -10.47
CA SER A 73 -9.28 25.85 -9.27
C SER A 73 -9.17 24.33 -9.16
N VAL A 74 -8.57 23.84 -8.07
CA VAL A 74 -8.45 22.40 -7.80
C VAL A 74 -9.62 21.96 -6.92
N GLY A 75 -10.33 20.91 -7.33
CA GLY A 75 -11.38 20.29 -6.51
C GLY A 75 -10.84 19.73 -5.18
N PRO A 76 -11.72 19.34 -4.24
CA PRO A 76 -11.30 18.93 -2.89
C PRO A 76 -10.32 17.75 -2.94
N ILE A 77 -9.12 17.96 -2.40
CA ILE A 77 -8.14 16.89 -2.20
C ILE A 77 -8.59 16.09 -0.99
N ARG A 78 -8.86 14.80 -1.18
CA ARG A 78 -9.34 13.92 -0.12
C ARG A 78 -8.24 13.75 0.93
N ALA A 79 -8.42 14.36 2.10
CA ALA A 79 -7.51 14.18 3.23
C ALA A 79 -7.47 12.71 3.66
N LYS A 80 -6.30 12.24 4.10
CA LYS A 80 -6.10 10.87 4.60
C LYS A 80 -7.00 10.64 5.82
N LYS A 81 -8.08 9.90 5.65
CA LYS A 81 -8.75 9.28 6.79
C LYS A 81 -7.85 8.12 7.23
N PRO A 82 -7.30 8.10 8.45
CA PRO A 82 -6.56 6.94 8.92
C PRO A 82 -7.54 5.76 8.92
N ALA A 83 -7.22 4.74 8.14
CA ALA A 83 -7.99 3.53 8.09
C ALA A 83 -7.60 2.69 9.31
N ASN A 84 -8.31 2.90 10.42
CA ASN A 84 -8.27 2.00 11.57
C ASN A 84 -8.99 0.70 11.15
N HIS A 85 -8.30 -0.14 10.40
CA HIS A 85 -8.77 -1.48 10.08
C HIS A 85 -8.44 -2.39 11.26
N ASN A 86 -9.43 -2.63 12.11
CA ASN A 86 -9.35 -3.61 13.18
C ASN A 86 -9.12 -5.01 12.57
N ALA A 87 -8.41 -5.90 13.27
CA ALA A 87 -8.14 -7.26 12.79
C ALA A 87 -9.44 -8.01 12.39
N ASP A 88 -10.53 -7.77 13.12
CA ASP A 88 -11.86 -8.34 12.86
C ASP A 88 -12.51 -7.82 11.57
N THR A 89 -12.18 -6.62 11.14
CA THR A 89 -12.66 -6.05 9.87
C THR A 89 -11.88 -6.68 8.72
N LEU A 90 -10.57 -6.89 8.88
CA LEU A 90 -9.72 -7.50 7.85
C LEU A 90 -10.09 -8.96 7.61
N SER A 91 -10.39 -9.74 8.66
CA SER A 91 -10.79 -11.14 8.53
C SER A 91 -12.14 -11.33 7.81
N LYS A 92 -13.06 -10.38 7.95
CA LYS A 92 -14.35 -10.37 7.25
C LYS A 92 -14.22 -10.00 5.77
N LEU A 93 -13.32 -9.07 5.44
CA LEU A 93 -13.13 -8.59 4.07
C LEU A 93 -12.26 -9.53 3.23
N LEU A 94 -11.39 -10.29 3.88
CA LEU A 94 -10.49 -11.25 3.24
C LEU A 94 -10.76 -12.66 3.81
N PRO A 95 -11.88 -13.31 3.45
CA PRO A 95 -12.11 -14.69 3.83
C PRO A 95 -11.14 -15.57 3.02
N TRP A 96 -9.89 -15.66 3.48
CA TRP A 96 -8.97 -16.68 3.02
C TRP A 96 -9.58 -18.03 3.35
N ARG A 97 -10.03 -18.74 2.32
CA ARG A 97 -10.56 -20.09 2.46
C ARG A 97 -9.40 -21.03 2.71
N THR A 98 -9.10 -21.31 3.98
CA THR A 98 -8.22 -22.41 4.38
C THR A 98 -8.89 -23.73 4.03
N VAL A 99 -8.58 -24.26 2.85
CA VAL A 99 -8.97 -25.62 2.46
C VAL A 99 -8.11 -26.58 3.28
N GLY A 100 -8.59 -27.02 4.44
CA GLY A 100 -7.93 -28.10 5.18
C GLY A 100 -8.12 -28.21 6.69
N LEU A 101 -8.90 -27.36 7.36
CA LEU A 101 -8.94 -27.38 8.83
C LEU A 101 -10.36 -27.50 9.39
N ARG A 102 -10.95 -28.70 9.35
CA ARG A 102 -12.12 -29.02 10.18
C ARG A 102 -11.95 -30.26 11.06
N ARG A 103 -10.80 -30.94 11.04
CA ARG A 103 -10.52 -32.08 11.93
C ARG A 103 -9.19 -32.03 12.68
N ALA A 104 -8.28 -31.10 12.38
CA ALA A 104 -6.90 -31.14 12.88
C ALA A 104 -6.55 -30.13 13.99
N VAL A 105 -7.50 -29.33 14.52
CA VAL A 105 -7.17 -28.29 15.52
C VAL A 105 -7.01 -28.88 16.92
N LEU A 106 -7.75 -29.94 17.26
CA LEU A 106 -7.64 -30.61 18.56
C LEU A 106 -6.34 -31.45 18.64
N ASP A 107 -6.11 -32.31 17.65
CA ASP A 107 -4.89 -33.13 17.56
C ASP A 107 -3.59 -32.30 17.50
N TYR A 108 -3.64 -31.13 16.85
CA TYR A 108 -2.46 -30.27 16.74
C TYR A 108 -2.04 -29.68 18.09
N GLN A 109 -3.00 -29.28 18.94
CA GLN A 109 -2.70 -28.75 20.27
C GLN A 109 -2.17 -29.83 21.22
N GLU A 110 -2.68 -31.06 21.13
CA GLU A 110 -2.14 -32.20 21.87
C GLU A 110 -0.71 -32.54 21.43
N SER A 111 -0.44 -32.58 20.12
CA SER A 111 0.91 -32.85 19.60
C SER A 111 1.94 -31.78 20.00
N ILE A 112 1.52 -30.52 20.11
CA ILE A 112 2.38 -29.42 20.57
C ILE A 112 2.67 -29.57 22.07
N ARG A 113 1.65 -29.93 22.87
CA ARG A 113 1.85 -30.20 24.31
C ARG A 113 2.80 -31.37 24.53
N GLU A 114 2.64 -32.46 23.80
CA GLU A 114 3.55 -33.61 23.86
C GLU A 114 4.97 -33.23 23.48
N ARG A 115 5.16 -32.46 22.40
CA ARG A 115 6.48 -31.97 22.01
C ARG A 115 7.10 -31.09 23.09
N LEU A 116 6.33 -30.20 23.72
CA LEU A 116 6.83 -29.34 24.79
C LEU A 116 7.26 -30.11 26.04
N HIS A 117 6.57 -31.21 26.37
CA HIS A 117 6.96 -32.10 27.47
C HIS A 117 8.35 -32.71 27.27
N GLY A 118 8.74 -33.00 26.03
CA GLY A 118 10.07 -33.54 25.71
C GLY A 118 11.24 -32.55 25.88
N PHE A 119 10.96 -31.25 26.04
CA PHE A 119 11.98 -30.21 26.22
C PHE A 119 12.11 -29.73 27.68
N GLN A 120 11.28 -30.25 28.59
CA GLN A 120 11.35 -29.91 30.00
C GLN A 120 12.42 -30.81 30.67
N ARG A 121 13.66 -30.33 30.72
CA ARG A 121 14.74 -30.98 31.48
C ARG A 121 14.31 -31.10 32.95
N SER A 122 14.36 -32.30 33.49
CA SER A 122 14.35 -32.56 34.92
C SER A 122 15.61 -31.95 35.53
N GLU A 123 15.45 -30.85 36.28
CA GLU A 123 16.45 -30.45 37.26
C GLU A 123 16.37 -31.42 38.43
N GLN A 124 17.15 -32.49 38.32
CA GLN A 124 17.45 -33.37 39.43
C GLN A 124 18.89 -33.82 39.22
N ASP A 125 19.80 -33.15 39.95
CA ASP A 125 20.92 -33.76 40.69
C ASP A 125 21.93 -32.67 41.10
N ASN A 126 22.01 -32.41 42.42
CA ASN A 126 23.25 -32.42 43.22
C ASN A 126 23.06 -31.60 44.53
N GLU A 127 22.61 -32.25 45.59
CA GLU A 127 23.00 -31.93 46.97
C GLU A 127 23.81 -33.12 47.49
N ASP A 128 25.13 -32.97 47.57
CA ASP A 128 26.04 -33.81 48.36
C ASP A 128 27.27 -32.95 48.73
N VAL A 129 27.26 -32.38 49.95
CA VAL A 129 28.45 -32.08 50.78
C VAL A 129 28.05 -32.24 52.24
#